data_AF-A0A7W1EHF7-F1
#
_entry.id   AF-A0A7W1EHF7-F1
#
_cell.length_a   1.000
_cell.length_b   1.000
_cell.length_c   1.000
_cell.angle_alpha   90.00
_cell.angle_beta   90.00
_cell.angle_gamma   90.00
#
_symmetry.space_group_name_H-M   'P 1'
#
loop_
_entity.id
_entity.type
_entity.pdbx_description
1 polymer ?
#
loop_
_entity_poly.entity_id
_entity_poly.type
_entity_poly.pdbx_seq_one_letter_code
_entity_poly.pdbx_strand_id
1 'polypeptide(L)'
;MKKSIYVVSACIAMISIILLSCEKKKDDPNRIAPTYKEESGYGTAGNPNVNNVTVTGTSTITNPATDNSSLYVGGSGWSNPTCSSTGSLTLKGINGNIDVTLSFYSLPTLGTATYNISSSPANNACAMTVQNAPNQPAGVVWYGKTGIVTVQTTTSSINANFSGVQCVQQSFNFPQVSVSGVLACN
;
A
#
# COMPACT_ATOMS: atom_id res chain seq x y z
N MET A 1 32.87 -55.63 42.09
CA MET A 1 31.40 -55.61 42.09
C MET A 1 30.75 -54.21 42.09
N LYS A 2 31.40 -53.13 42.57
CA LYS A 2 30.77 -51.78 42.60
C LYS A 2 30.61 -51.09 41.23
N LYS A 3 31.50 -51.35 40.25
CA LYS A 3 31.44 -50.71 38.91
C LYS A 3 30.27 -51.20 38.04
N SER A 4 29.81 -52.44 38.23
CA SER A 4 28.71 -53.01 37.46
C SER A 4 27.33 -52.47 37.87
N ILE A 5 27.19 -51.98 39.11
CA ILE A 5 25.92 -51.45 39.63
C ILE A 5 25.61 -50.07 39.02
N TYR A 6 26.64 -49.23 38.81
CA TYR A 6 26.44 -47.90 38.22
C TYR A 6 26.08 -47.94 36.73
N VAL A 7 26.62 -48.91 35.98
CA VAL A 7 26.30 -49.06 34.54
C VAL A 7 24.85 -49.54 34.37
N VAL A 8 24.39 -50.48 35.19
CA VAL A 8 23.00 -50.96 35.15
C VAL A 8 22.01 -49.85 35.55
N SER A 9 22.33 -49.06 36.58
CA SER A 9 21.49 -47.93 37.00
C SER A 9 21.41 -46.82 35.95
N ALA A 10 22.52 -46.51 35.27
CA ALA A 10 22.56 -45.52 34.17
C ALA A 10 21.77 -46.00 32.93
N CYS A 11 21.83 -47.28 32.60
CA CYS A 11 21.04 -47.84 31.50
C CYS A 11 19.53 -47.83 31.78
N ILE A 12 19.11 -48.11 33.01
CA ILE A 12 17.69 -48.04 33.39
C ILE A 12 17.17 -46.60 33.33
N ALA A 13 17.96 -45.62 33.79
CA ALA A 13 17.59 -44.21 33.72
C ALA A 13 17.45 -43.70 32.27
N MET A 14 18.35 -44.09 31.36
CA MET A 14 18.26 -43.71 29.95
C MET A 14 17.04 -44.34 29.24
N ILE A 15 16.74 -45.61 29.51
CA ILE A 15 15.56 -46.28 28.95
C ILE A 15 14.26 -45.63 29.46
N SER A 16 14.24 -45.19 30.71
CA SER A 16 13.07 -44.49 31.30
C SER A 16 12.81 -43.13 30.63
N ILE A 17 13.86 -42.38 30.30
CA ILE A 17 13.74 -41.08 29.61
C ILE A 17 13.28 -41.26 28.16
N ILE A 18 13.69 -42.34 27.48
CA ILE A 18 13.22 -42.67 26.13
C ILE A 18 11.74 -43.11 26.14
N LEU A 19 11.30 -43.83 27.18
CA LEU A 19 9.90 -44.24 27.31
C LEU A 19 8.96 -43.08 27.66
N LEU A 20 9.43 -42.08 28.44
CA LEU A 20 8.65 -40.88 28.78
C LEU A 20 8.63 -39.82 27.66
N SER A 21 9.61 -39.81 26.75
CA SER A 21 9.62 -38.89 25.60
C SER A 21 8.79 -39.38 24.40
N CYS A 22 8.31 -40.63 24.46
CA CYS A 22 7.40 -41.24 23.48
C CYS A 22 5.97 -41.41 24.00
N GLU A 23 5.55 -40.66 25.03
CA GLU A 23 4.12 -40.45 25.21
C GLU A 23 3.65 -39.55 24.08
N LYS A 24 3.03 -40.17 23.05
CA LYS A 24 2.20 -39.46 22.08
C LYS A 24 1.35 -38.46 22.87
N LYS A 25 1.43 -37.17 22.51
CA LYS A 25 0.47 -36.18 23.00
C LYS A 25 -0.91 -36.79 22.84
N LYS A 26 -1.54 -37.15 23.97
CA LYS A 26 -2.92 -37.61 23.96
C LYS A 26 -3.72 -36.49 23.31
N ASP A 27 -4.43 -36.86 22.26
CA ASP A 27 -5.34 -35.98 21.56
C ASP A 27 -6.25 -35.33 22.59
N ASP A 28 -6.09 -34.01 22.72
CA ASP A 28 -7.04 -33.19 23.44
C ASP A 28 -8.40 -33.43 22.79
N PRO A 29 -9.42 -33.90 23.53
CA PRO A 29 -10.73 -34.23 22.96
C PRO A 29 -11.44 -33.03 22.34
N ASN A 30 -10.93 -31.80 22.55
CA ASN A 30 -11.41 -30.58 21.92
C ASN A 30 -10.52 -30.07 20.77
N ARG A 31 -9.53 -30.85 20.33
CA ARG A 31 -8.66 -30.47 19.23
C ARG A 31 -9.29 -30.84 17.90
N ILE A 32 -9.78 -29.83 17.18
CA ILE A 32 -10.19 -29.97 15.78
C ILE A 32 -8.92 -30.11 14.92
N ALA A 33 -8.37 -31.32 14.83
CA ALA A 33 -7.32 -31.64 13.88
C ALA A 33 -7.96 -32.27 12.62
N PRO A 34 -7.58 -31.86 11.41
CA PRO A 34 -8.03 -32.54 10.20
C PRO A 34 -7.41 -33.95 10.18
N THR A 35 -8.25 -34.98 10.23
CA THR A 35 -7.83 -36.38 10.05
C THR A 35 -8.16 -36.85 8.63
N TYR A 36 -7.32 -37.73 8.10
CA TYR A 36 -7.53 -38.33 6.78
C TYR A 36 -8.53 -39.49 6.89
N LYS A 37 -9.30 -39.69 5.82
CA LYS A 37 -10.40 -40.68 5.74
C LYS A 37 -10.03 -42.10 6.19
N GLU A 38 -8.76 -42.44 6.04
CA GLU A 38 -8.21 -43.77 6.26
C GLU A 38 -7.93 -44.05 7.75
N GLU A 39 -7.91 -43.02 8.61
CA GLU A 39 -7.66 -43.17 10.06
C GLU A 39 -8.96 -43.25 10.90
N SER A 40 -10.11 -42.81 10.36
CA SER A 40 -11.40 -42.94 11.04
C SER A 40 -12.05 -44.27 10.63
N GLY A 41 -12.08 -45.27 11.51
CA GLY A 41 -12.65 -46.61 11.28
C GLY A 41 -14.14 -46.68 10.86
N TYR A 42 -14.79 -45.54 10.66
CA TYR A 42 -16.12 -45.38 10.06
C TYR A 42 -16.02 -44.27 9.01
N GLY A 43 -15.61 -44.64 7.80
CA GLY A 43 -15.28 -43.71 6.74
C GLY A 43 -16.47 -42.94 6.17
N THR A 44 -16.65 -41.71 6.64
CA THR A 44 -17.11 -40.57 5.84
C THR A 44 -16.32 -39.34 6.27
N ALA A 45 -15.04 -39.26 5.92
CA ALA A 45 -14.27 -38.03 6.13
C ALA A 45 -14.71 -36.97 5.13
N GLY A 46 -15.80 -36.29 5.47
CA GLY A 46 -16.08 -34.95 5.00
C GLY A 46 -15.35 -33.96 5.90
N ASN A 47 -14.92 -32.83 5.32
CA ASN A 47 -14.40 -31.69 6.07
C ASN A 47 -15.35 -31.39 7.27
N PRO A 48 -14.89 -31.41 8.53
CA PRO A 48 -15.75 -31.12 9.70
C PRO A 48 -16.32 -29.70 9.68
N ASN A 49 -15.81 -28.85 8.79
CA ASN A 49 -16.24 -27.48 8.52
C ASN A 49 -16.89 -27.37 7.13
N VAL A 50 -17.92 -28.17 6.83
CA VAL A 50 -18.61 -28.15 5.51
C VAL A 50 -19.15 -26.75 5.15
N ASN A 51 -19.49 -25.94 6.16
CA ASN A 51 -20.00 -24.57 5.99
C ASN A 51 -18.98 -23.47 6.30
N ASN A 52 -17.78 -23.83 6.77
CA ASN A 52 -16.73 -22.85 7.03
C ASN A 52 -15.66 -23.00 5.95
N VAL A 53 -15.96 -22.41 4.80
CA VAL A 53 -15.04 -22.29 3.68
C VAL A 53 -13.81 -21.56 4.22
N THR A 54 -12.72 -22.29 4.45
CA THR A 54 -11.44 -21.67 4.79
C THR A 54 -10.92 -21.05 3.50
N VAL A 55 -11.43 -19.87 3.15
CA VAL A 55 -10.89 -19.08 2.07
C VAL A 55 -9.57 -18.49 2.58
N THR A 56 -8.54 -19.31 2.61
CA THR A 56 -7.16 -18.81 2.61
C THR A 56 -6.78 -18.51 1.17
N GLY A 57 -7.54 -17.59 0.54
CA GLY A 57 -7.13 -16.94 -0.68
C GLY A 57 -6.50 -15.62 -0.26
N THR A 58 -5.20 -15.46 -0.42
CA THR A 58 -4.63 -14.11 -0.46
C THR A 58 -5.30 -13.41 -1.63
N SER A 59 -6.11 -12.38 -1.37
CA SER A 59 -6.62 -11.52 -2.44
C SER A 59 -5.41 -10.95 -3.17
N THR A 60 -5.07 -11.51 -4.33
CA THR A 60 -4.04 -10.93 -5.19
C THR A 60 -4.56 -9.59 -5.63
N ILE A 61 -3.97 -8.50 -5.10
CA ILE A 61 -4.29 -7.15 -5.54
C ILE A 61 -3.76 -7.06 -6.97
N THR A 62 -4.67 -7.02 -7.95
CA THR A 62 -4.34 -6.81 -9.36
C THR A 62 -4.48 -5.33 -9.69
N ASN A 63 -3.53 -4.77 -10.44
CA ASN A 63 -3.64 -3.39 -10.89
C ASN A 63 -4.74 -3.29 -11.95
N PRO A 64 -5.80 -2.49 -11.74
CA PRO A 64 -6.86 -2.31 -12.74
C PRO A 64 -6.42 -1.47 -13.94
N ALA A 65 -5.30 -0.74 -13.85
CA ALA A 65 -4.74 0.05 -14.93
C ALA A 65 -3.82 -0.79 -15.83
N THR A 66 -4.01 -0.71 -17.14
CA THR A 66 -3.28 -1.52 -18.12
C THR A 66 -2.18 -0.74 -18.84
N ASP A 67 -2.34 0.57 -19.03
CA ASP A 67 -1.48 1.37 -19.90
C ASP A 67 -1.07 2.71 -19.27
N ASN A 68 0.07 3.24 -19.72
CA ASN A 68 0.51 4.59 -19.35
C ASN A 68 -0.44 5.63 -19.95
N SER A 69 -0.66 6.74 -19.25
CA SER A 69 -1.40 7.87 -19.80
C SER A 69 -0.75 9.21 -19.48
N SER A 70 -1.24 10.27 -20.12
CA SER A 70 -0.76 11.63 -19.92
C SER A 70 -1.91 12.57 -19.60
N LEU A 71 -1.65 13.54 -18.71
CA LEU A 71 -2.58 14.56 -18.31
C LEU A 71 -1.93 15.94 -18.44
N TYR A 72 -2.59 16.83 -19.17
CA TYR A 72 -2.24 18.24 -19.22
C TYR A 72 -3.20 19.05 -18.34
N VAL A 73 -2.64 19.71 -17.33
CA VAL A 73 -3.35 20.43 -16.27
C VAL A 73 -3.31 21.93 -16.53
N GLY A 74 -4.42 22.61 -16.29
CA GLY A 74 -4.54 24.03 -16.57
C GLY A 74 -4.91 24.30 -18.02
N GLY A 75 -5.64 25.39 -18.25
CA GLY A 75 -6.28 25.72 -19.52
C GLY A 75 -7.80 25.69 -19.42
N SER A 76 -8.47 25.65 -20.57
CA SER A 76 -9.94 25.64 -20.64
C SER A 76 -10.52 24.38 -19.96
N GLY A 77 -11.60 24.55 -19.21
CA GLY A 77 -12.28 23.46 -18.48
C GLY A 77 -11.69 23.13 -17.10
N TRP A 78 -10.54 23.70 -16.73
CA TRP A 78 -10.00 23.58 -15.38
C TRP A 78 -10.51 24.69 -14.47
N SER A 79 -10.95 24.31 -13.27
CA SER A 79 -11.32 25.22 -12.18
C SER A 79 -10.39 25.04 -10.99
N ASN A 80 -10.05 26.12 -10.28
CA ASN A 80 -9.11 26.07 -9.15
C ASN A 80 -9.80 26.48 -7.83
N PRO A 81 -10.57 25.57 -7.19
CA PRO A 81 -11.48 25.94 -6.11
C PRO A 81 -10.80 26.22 -4.75
N THR A 82 -9.56 25.80 -4.52
CA THR A 82 -8.96 25.80 -3.17
C THR A 82 -8.23 27.07 -2.80
N CYS A 83 -8.40 28.15 -3.55
CA CYS A 83 -7.46 29.26 -3.44
C CYS A 83 -8.20 30.59 -3.20
N SER A 84 -8.54 30.83 -1.93
CA SER A 84 -9.05 32.12 -1.46
C SER A 84 -7.95 33.14 -1.18
N SER A 85 -6.68 32.70 -1.12
CA SER A 85 -5.50 33.54 -0.94
C SER A 85 -4.21 32.79 -1.31
N THR A 86 -3.10 33.53 -1.36
CA THR A 86 -1.71 33.03 -1.52
C THR A 86 -1.23 32.19 -0.34
N GLY A 87 -1.98 32.14 0.76
CA GLY A 87 -1.70 31.34 1.96
C GLY A 87 -2.24 29.91 1.90
N SER A 88 -2.36 29.31 0.70
CA SER A 88 -2.83 27.92 0.59
C SER A 88 -1.67 26.92 0.64
N LEU A 89 -1.80 25.91 1.50
CA LEU A 89 -0.93 24.74 1.49
C LEU A 89 -1.26 23.76 0.36
N THR A 90 -2.37 23.99 -0.34
CA THR A 90 -2.80 23.13 -1.44
C THR A 90 -3.24 23.93 -2.66
N LEU A 91 -2.87 23.44 -3.84
CA LEU A 91 -3.42 23.90 -5.11
C LEU A 91 -4.19 22.75 -5.72
N LYS A 92 -5.48 22.96 -5.98
CA LYS A 92 -6.34 21.97 -6.62
C LYS A 92 -6.82 22.50 -7.95
N GLY A 93 -6.73 21.66 -8.98
CA GLY A 93 -7.40 21.84 -10.26
C GLY A 93 -8.44 20.76 -10.47
N ILE A 94 -9.61 21.13 -10.97
CA ILE A 94 -10.72 20.23 -11.26
C ILE A 94 -11.16 20.42 -12.71
N ASN A 95 -11.27 19.31 -13.47
CA ASN A 95 -11.87 19.28 -14.81
C ASN A 95 -12.83 18.08 -14.91
N GLY A 96 -14.13 18.35 -14.82
CA GLY A 96 -15.15 17.30 -14.78
C GLY A 96 -15.00 16.44 -13.52
N ASN A 97 -14.64 15.16 -13.70
CA ASN A 97 -14.37 14.21 -12.63
C ASN A 97 -12.87 14.04 -12.30
N ILE A 98 -11.99 14.75 -13.00
CA ILE A 98 -10.54 14.68 -12.83
C ILE A 98 -10.12 15.73 -11.80
N ASP A 99 -9.46 15.27 -10.74
CA ASP A 99 -8.90 16.15 -9.71
C ASP A 99 -7.38 16.03 -9.71
N VAL A 100 -6.68 17.16 -9.70
CA VAL A 100 -5.23 17.23 -9.47
C VAL A 100 -4.98 18.11 -8.27
N THR A 101 -4.26 17.58 -7.28
CA THR A 101 -3.91 18.34 -6.07
C THR A 101 -2.40 18.36 -5.88
N LEU A 102 -1.84 19.55 -5.68
CA LEU A 102 -0.52 19.75 -5.13
C LEU A 102 -0.63 20.13 -3.66
N SER A 103 0.21 19.53 -2.82
CA SER A 103 0.25 19.77 -1.38
C SER A 103 1.67 20.11 -0.94
N PHE A 104 1.80 21.18 -0.17
CA PHE A 104 3.07 21.70 0.36
C PHE A 104 3.16 21.46 1.86
N TYR A 105 4.39 21.25 2.37
CA TYR A 105 4.63 21.08 3.80
C TYR A 105 4.41 22.36 4.60
N SER A 106 4.79 23.49 4.00
CA SER A 106 4.62 24.83 4.53
C SER A 106 4.18 25.76 3.41
N LEU A 107 3.76 26.98 3.78
CA LEU A 107 3.37 27.98 2.79
C LEU A 107 4.54 28.25 1.83
N PRO A 108 4.29 28.23 0.51
CA PRO A 108 5.31 28.60 -0.45
C PRO A 108 5.87 29.99 -0.19
N THR A 109 7.20 30.12 -0.29
CA THR A 109 7.86 31.41 -0.08
C THR A 109 7.50 32.39 -1.18
N LEU A 110 7.43 33.69 -0.83
CA LEU A 110 7.30 34.75 -1.83
C LEU A 110 8.49 34.71 -2.80
N GLY A 111 8.22 34.94 -4.09
CA GLY A 111 9.19 34.78 -5.17
C GLY A 111 9.07 33.41 -5.84
N THR A 112 10.19 32.89 -6.33
CA THR A 112 10.25 31.61 -7.05
C THR A 112 10.94 30.55 -6.19
N ALA A 113 10.30 29.39 -6.05
CA ALA A 113 10.86 28.24 -5.36
C ALA A 113 10.63 26.97 -6.19
N THR A 114 11.54 26.01 -6.04
CA THR A 114 11.46 24.71 -6.74
C THR A 114 11.31 23.59 -5.71
N TYR A 115 10.35 22.71 -5.96
CA TYR A 115 10.00 21.59 -5.11
C TYR A 115 10.16 20.28 -5.88
N ASN A 116 10.79 19.30 -5.24
CA ASN A 116 10.81 17.93 -5.74
C ASN A 116 9.45 17.27 -5.50
N ILE A 117 8.99 16.44 -6.42
CA ILE A 117 7.82 15.59 -6.18
C ILE A 117 8.20 14.45 -5.24
N SER A 118 7.39 14.25 -4.20
CA SER A 118 7.50 13.16 -3.23
C SER A 118 6.12 12.57 -2.92
N SER A 119 6.11 11.39 -2.31
CA SER A 119 4.86 10.72 -1.88
C SER A 119 4.13 11.44 -0.75
N SER A 120 4.81 12.32 -0.01
CA SER A 120 4.26 13.15 1.05
C SER A 120 4.96 14.51 1.05
N PRO A 121 4.27 15.63 1.36
CA PRO A 121 4.89 16.95 1.42
C PRO A 121 6.02 17.00 2.46
N ALA A 122 7.13 17.64 2.11
CA ALA A 122 8.27 17.84 3.01
C ALA A 122 8.99 19.16 2.71
N ASN A 123 10.04 19.50 3.48
CA ASN A 123 10.87 20.66 3.16
C ASN A 123 11.47 20.51 1.74
N ASN A 124 11.29 21.53 0.90
CA ASN A 124 11.71 21.54 -0.52
C ASN A 124 11.09 20.41 -1.37
N ALA A 125 9.97 19.82 -0.92
CA ALA A 125 9.24 18.81 -1.67
C ALA A 125 7.73 18.99 -1.55
N CYS A 126 7.00 18.66 -2.60
CA CYS A 126 5.54 18.69 -2.62
C CYS A 126 5.00 17.32 -3.03
N ALA A 127 3.79 17.01 -2.58
CA ALA A 127 3.07 15.83 -3.03
C ALA A 127 2.07 16.22 -4.11
N MET A 128 2.01 15.41 -5.17
CA MET A 128 0.97 15.50 -6.19
C MET A 128 0.03 14.30 -6.05
N THR A 129 -1.27 14.53 -6.15
CA THR A 129 -2.25 13.46 -6.38
C THR A 129 -3.06 13.76 -7.63
N VAL A 130 -3.39 12.71 -8.38
CA VAL A 130 -4.32 12.76 -9.51
C VAL A 130 -5.40 11.72 -9.28
N GLN A 131 -6.65 12.14 -9.22
CA GLN A 131 -7.79 11.23 -9.15
C GLN A 131 -8.47 11.17 -10.51
N ASN A 132 -8.89 9.96 -10.91
CA ASN A 132 -9.58 9.72 -12.18
C ASN A 132 -8.78 10.21 -13.39
N ALA A 133 -7.47 9.92 -13.43
CA ALA A 133 -6.64 10.28 -14.58
C ALA A 133 -7.25 9.78 -15.91
N PRO A 134 -7.10 10.51 -17.03
CA PRO A 134 -7.62 10.08 -18.32
C PRO A 134 -7.12 8.71 -18.72
N ASN A 135 -8.01 7.92 -19.34
CA ASN A 135 -7.74 6.55 -19.78
C ASN A 135 -7.29 5.62 -18.64
N GLN A 136 -7.64 5.95 -17.40
CA GLN A 136 -7.43 5.11 -16.23
C GLN A 136 -8.77 4.70 -15.60
N PRO A 137 -8.80 3.61 -14.81
CA PRO A 137 -10.01 3.21 -14.11
C PRO A 137 -10.53 4.31 -13.19
N ALA A 138 -11.86 4.46 -13.14
CA ALA A 138 -12.50 5.40 -12.24
C ALA A 138 -12.27 5.01 -10.76
N GLY A 139 -12.17 6.01 -9.89
CA GLY A 139 -11.93 5.84 -8.46
C GLY A 139 -10.46 5.64 -8.07
N VAL A 140 -9.54 5.58 -9.03
CA VAL A 140 -8.11 5.40 -8.75
C VAL A 140 -7.42 6.73 -8.48
N VAL A 141 -6.61 6.76 -7.41
CA VAL A 141 -5.72 7.86 -7.07
C VAL A 141 -4.28 7.50 -7.42
N TRP A 142 -3.64 8.42 -8.12
CA TRP A 142 -2.25 8.36 -8.53
C TRP A 142 -1.44 9.34 -7.71
N TYR A 143 -0.29 8.92 -7.22
CA TYR A 143 0.59 9.67 -6.34
C TYR A 143 1.87 10.03 -7.08
N GLY A 144 2.24 11.30 -7.02
CA GLY A 144 3.50 11.80 -7.56
C GLY A 144 4.69 11.04 -6.97
N LYS A 145 5.51 10.49 -7.84
CA LYS A 145 6.71 9.72 -7.47
C LYS A 145 7.99 10.47 -7.78
N THR A 146 8.07 11.08 -8.96
CA THR A 146 9.24 11.82 -9.43
C THR A 146 8.81 12.98 -10.31
N GLY A 147 9.59 14.06 -10.27
CA GLY A 147 9.35 15.26 -11.05
C GLY A 147 9.69 16.50 -10.26
N ILE A 148 9.53 17.65 -10.88
CA ILE A 148 9.85 18.95 -10.29
C ILE A 148 8.66 19.88 -10.51
N VAL A 149 8.35 20.69 -9.49
CA VAL A 149 7.37 21.76 -9.54
C VAL A 149 8.07 23.07 -9.25
N THR A 150 7.92 24.06 -10.13
CA THR A 150 8.35 25.43 -9.89
C THR A 150 7.15 26.26 -9.47
N VAL A 151 7.21 26.86 -8.29
CA VAL A 151 6.14 27.69 -7.73
C VAL A 151 6.59 29.14 -7.72
N GLN A 152 5.77 30.00 -8.31
CA GLN A 152 5.91 31.44 -8.23
C GLN A 152 4.79 32.00 -7.35
N THR A 153 5.16 32.63 -6.25
CA THR A 153 4.23 33.20 -5.27
C THR A 153 4.43 34.71 -5.21
N THR A 154 3.35 35.46 -5.38
CA THR A 154 3.30 36.90 -5.12
C THR A 154 2.43 37.15 -3.88
N THR A 155 2.15 38.41 -3.56
CA THR A 155 1.23 38.75 -2.45
C THR A 155 -0.22 38.37 -2.76
N SER A 156 -0.60 38.31 -4.04
CA SER A 156 -1.98 38.05 -4.49
C SER A 156 -2.14 36.78 -5.30
N SER A 157 -1.07 36.19 -5.84
CA SER A 157 -1.14 34.98 -6.65
C SER A 157 -0.15 33.90 -6.26
N ILE A 158 -0.48 32.66 -6.57
CA ILE A 158 0.41 31.51 -6.53
C ILE A 158 0.24 30.70 -7.80
N ASN A 159 1.34 30.39 -8.48
CA ASN A 159 1.36 29.67 -9.74
C ASN A 159 2.39 28.55 -9.69
N ALA A 160 1.92 27.30 -9.75
CA ALA A 160 2.75 26.10 -9.78
C ALA A 160 2.80 25.54 -11.20
N ASN A 161 3.99 25.50 -11.78
CA ASN A 161 4.27 24.94 -13.09
C ASN A 161 5.07 23.63 -12.95
N PHE A 162 4.67 22.61 -13.68
CA PHE A 162 5.29 21.28 -13.64
C PHE A 162 5.25 20.63 -15.02
N SER A 163 6.25 19.79 -15.31
CA SER A 163 6.35 19.09 -16.59
C SER A 163 6.83 17.66 -16.36
N GLY A 164 6.13 16.70 -16.97
CA GLY A 164 6.50 15.28 -16.93
C GLY A 164 6.57 14.66 -15.55
N VAL A 165 5.76 15.14 -14.59
CA VAL A 165 5.66 14.51 -13.26
C VAL A 165 5.10 13.11 -13.41
N GLN A 166 5.83 12.10 -12.93
CA GLN A 166 5.40 10.72 -13.00
C GLN A 166 4.61 10.36 -11.75
N CYS A 167 3.35 9.98 -11.95
CA CYS A 167 2.45 9.53 -10.91
C CYS A 167 2.20 8.03 -11.02
N VAL A 168 2.16 7.33 -9.89
CA VAL A 168 1.96 5.88 -9.79
C VAL A 168 0.87 5.55 -8.77
N GLN A 169 0.37 4.32 -8.77
CA GLN A 169 -0.52 3.89 -7.69
C GLN A 169 0.30 3.53 -6.44
N GLN A 170 -0.31 3.63 -5.26
CA GLN A 170 0.39 3.35 -4.00
C GLN A 170 1.01 1.95 -3.95
N SER A 171 0.32 0.95 -4.51
CA SER A 171 0.76 -0.45 -4.50
C SER A 171 1.49 -0.89 -5.78
N PHE A 172 1.53 -0.05 -6.83
CA PHE A 172 2.03 -0.44 -8.14
C PHE A 172 2.88 0.65 -8.78
N ASN A 173 4.06 0.27 -9.27
CA ASN A 173 4.97 1.20 -9.95
C ASN A 173 4.61 1.47 -11.43
N PHE A 174 3.76 0.62 -12.00
CA PHE A 174 3.31 0.68 -13.40
C PHE A 174 1.84 0.27 -13.51
N PRO A 175 1.11 0.78 -14.51
CA PRO A 175 1.54 1.84 -15.44
C PRO A 175 1.70 3.19 -14.73
N GLN A 176 2.06 4.25 -15.45
CA GLN A 176 2.31 5.58 -14.92
C GLN A 176 1.44 6.63 -15.62
N VAL A 177 1.08 7.67 -14.86
CA VAL A 177 0.42 8.86 -15.40
C VAL A 177 1.44 10.00 -15.42
N SER A 178 1.77 10.49 -16.62
CA SER A 178 2.65 11.64 -16.80
C SER A 178 1.84 12.94 -16.77
N VAL A 179 2.13 13.82 -15.80
CA VAL A 179 1.36 15.03 -15.54
C VAL A 179 2.20 16.26 -15.85
N SER A 180 1.67 17.15 -16.68
CA SER A 180 2.30 18.43 -17.03
C SER A 180 1.27 19.54 -16.96
N GLY A 181 1.72 20.78 -16.78
CA GLY A 181 0.86 21.96 -16.86
C GLY A 181 1.00 22.90 -15.68
N VAL A 182 -0.09 23.60 -15.37
CA VAL A 182 -0.12 24.69 -14.40
C VAL A 182 -1.32 24.58 -13.47
N LEU A 183 -1.08 24.76 -12.17
CA LEU A 183 -2.10 25.02 -11.16
C LEU A 183 -1.88 26.43 -10.59
N ALA A 184 -2.90 27.27 -10.61
CA ALA A 184 -2.75 28.66 -10.23
C ALA A 184 -3.95 29.23 -9.47
N CYS A 185 -3.67 30.24 -8.66
CA CYS A 185 -4.60 31.10 -7.96
C CYS A 185 -4.16 32.54 -8.11
N ASN A 186 -5.14 33.44 -8.27
CA ASN A 186 -4.97 34.89 -8.29
C ASN A 186 -6.05 35.56 -7.45
#